data_AF-A0A086L0S1-F1
#
_entry.id   AF-A0A086L0S1-F1
#
_cell.length_a   1.000
_cell.length_b   1.000
_cell.length_c   1.000
_cell.angle_alpha   90.00
_cell.angle_beta   90.00
_cell.angle_gamma   90.00
#
_symmetry.space_group_name_H-M   'P 1'
#
loop_
_entity.id
_entity.type
_entity.pdbx_description
1 polymer ?
#
loop_
_entity_poly.entity_id
_entity_poly.type
_entity_poly.pdbx_seq_one_letter_code
_entity_poly.pdbx_strand_id
1 'polypeptide(L)'
;KGVLLDLSLGPACGGVSRERRASCSAAVSSTSSRESDRREAIARDPDLTETERRDAERRGMERKATDDRQKKARFLVVPQLVEHELLCHVGILWSLDLFKLDKECNGNALLHVGYQLLAPLLAAGYLTCSREVVLDFLYSLQCLYIDTPYHNQLHAASVAHLAFSICHFLDLFAPLENAPGDAAASQPVFAQYLSLAIAALGHDAGHPGRSNAFLVQTSSTLSVVYNDRSILENYHACLTFYTLSHRKSNIFRGKTVTQYRDVRKKAIELILSTDMSLHFEFLTRVAARRENPDFNFVDREEDRALVLSLAIKVADLGHCALDWEAHTLWSARLKEEFLAQGDEELRLGLPVSPLCDRTQQGQLARSQANFIEFLFLPLAQHLAAVAPDDRFEATVVTRARQNISMWEGAQDEVDQASAK
;
A
#
# COMPACT_ATOMS: atom_id res chain seq x y z
N LYS A 1 -11.06 33.14 -22.49
CA LYS A 1 -11.02 33.00 -21.01
C LYS A 1 -11.33 31.55 -20.69
N GLY A 2 -10.35 30.82 -20.16
CA GLY A 2 -10.42 29.38 -19.93
C GLY A 2 -9.03 28.78 -20.11
N VAL A 3 -8.20 28.87 -19.06
CA VAL A 3 -6.86 28.29 -19.02
C VAL A 3 -7.04 26.79 -18.80
N LEU A 4 -6.77 26.00 -19.84
CA LEU A 4 -6.55 24.56 -19.72
C LEU A 4 -5.14 24.36 -19.17
N LEU A 5 -5.05 23.80 -17.96
CA LEU A 5 -3.80 23.31 -17.38
C LEU A 5 -3.35 22.10 -18.18
N ASP A 6 -2.31 22.28 -19.00
CA ASP A 6 -1.60 21.23 -19.71
C ASP A 6 -0.72 20.47 -18.71
N LEU A 7 -1.15 19.27 -18.31
CA LEU A 7 -0.40 18.35 -17.44
C LEU A 7 0.52 17.44 -18.28
N SER A 8 1.26 18.01 -19.23
CA SER A 8 2.28 17.30 -19.98
C SER A 8 3.60 17.26 -19.21
N LEU A 9 3.82 16.24 -18.38
CA LEU A 9 5.16 15.88 -17.89
C LEU A 9 5.67 14.63 -18.63
N GLY A 10 6.43 14.87 -19.70
CA GLY A 10 7.27 13.85 -20.34
C GLY A 10 7.78 14.28 -21.72
N PRO A 11 9.11 14.28 -21.99
CA PRO A 11 9.62 14.62 -23.31
C PRO A 11 9.54 13.41 -24.27
N ALA A 12 9.27 13.72 -25.53
CA ALA A 12 9.04 12.81 -26.64
C ALA A 12 10.31 12.38 -27.40
N CYS A 13 10.21 11.17 -27.99
CA CYS A 13 10.81 10.66 -29.24
C CYS A 13 12.32 10.34 -29.38
N GLY A 14 12.59 9.20 -30.05
CA GLY A 14 13.84 8.87 -30.75
C GLY A 14 14.25 7.40 -30.63
N GLY A 15 14.27 6.64 -31.73
CA GLY A 15 14.46 5.17 -31.74
C GLY A 15 15.90 4.65 -31.90
N VAL A 16 15.96 3.30 -31.95
CA VAL A 16 16.95 2.40 -32.58
C VAL A 16 17.97 1.64 -31.68
N SER A 17 17.89 0.31 -31.84
CA SER A 17 18.91 -0.77 -31.79
C SER A 17 19.27 -1.52 -30.48
N ARG A 18 19.31 -2.86 -30.66
CA ARG A 18 19.61 -3.96 -29.72
C ARG A 18 21.11 -4.05 -29.42
N GLU A 19 21.48 -4.39 -28.19
CA GLU A 19 22.09 -5.69 -27.80
C GLU A 19 22.72 -5.68 -26.38
N ARG A 20 22.58 -6.83 -25.70
CA ARG A 20 23.42 -7.44 -24.64
C ARG A 20 23.28 -7.05 -23.14
N ARG A 21 22.72 -8.05 -22.43
CA ARG A 21 23.24 -8.83 -21.27
C ARG A 21 23.46 -8.19 -19.88
N ALA A 22 22.66 -8.74 -18.95
CA ALA A 22 23.02 -9.45 -17.70
C ALA A 22 23.50 -8.70 -16.44
N SER A 23 22.76 -9.01 -15.36
CA SER A 23 23.10 -9.06 -13.92
C SER A 23 23.63 -7.81 -13.22
N CYS A 24 22.82 -7.25 -12.31
CA CYS A 24 23.28 -6.84 -10.98
C CYS A 24 22.10 -6.53 -10.05
N SER A 25 21.80 -7.45 -9.13
CA SER A 25 20.89 -7.26 -8.00
C SER A 25 21.72 -7.35 -6.72
N ALA A 26 22.39 -6.24 -6.37
CA ALA A 26 22.96 -5.95 -5.04
C ALA A 26 23.81 -4.68 -5.12
N ALA A 27 23.20 -3.48 -5.18
CA ALA A 27 23.98 -2.23 -5.03
C ALA A 27 23.16 -0.95 -4.74
N VAL A 28 21.85 -0.93 -5.01
CA VAL A 28 21.14 0.35 -5.21
C VAL A 28 20.93 1.16 -3.92
N SER A 29 20.80 0.52 -2.75
CA SER A 29 20.61 1.24 -1.47
C SER A 29 21.85 2.05 -1.01
N SER A 30 23.04 1.79 -1.57
CA SER A 30 24.25 2.55 -1.23
C SER A 30 24.54 3.73 -2.16
N THR A 31 23.75 3.91 -3.24
CA THR A 31 24.13 4.83 -4.33
C THR A 31 23.61 6.25 -4.16
N SER A 32 22.42 6.47 -3.58
CA SER A 32 21.86 7.84 -3.46
C SER A 32 22.59 8.69 -2.41
N SER A 33 22.93 8.11 -1.24
CA SER A 33 23.76 8.78 -0.23
C SER A 33 25.19 9.00 -0.73
N ARG A 34 25.78 8.02 -1.44
CA ARG A 34 27.12 8.18 -2.01
C ARG A 34 27.18 9.20 -3.14
N GLU A 35 26.08 9.46 -3.85
CA GLU A 35 26.02 10.49 -4.90
C GLU A 35 25.84 11.91 -4.34
N SER A 36 25.08 12.11 -3.25
CA SER A 36 25.05 13.40 -2.56
C SER A 36 26.41 13.72 -1.94
N ASP A 37 27.01 12.75 -1.27
CA ASP A 37 28.31 12.91 -0.60
C ASP A 37 29.44 13.17 -1.61
N ARG A 38 29.38 12.54 -2.80
CA ARG A 38 30.36 12.80 -3.89
C ARG A 38 30.16 14.14 -4.58
N ARG A 39 28.92 14.63 -4.73
CA ARG A 39 28.66 15.97 -5.30
C ARG A 39 29.17 17.06 -4.37
N GLU A 40 28.97 16.89 -3.07
CA GLU A 40 29.53 17.80 -2.07
C GLU A 40 31.08 17.71 -2.00
N ALA A 41 31.65 16.52 -2.18
CA ALA A 41 33.12 16.34 -2.24
C ALA A 41 33.75 17.01 -3.48
N ILE A 42 33.15 16.88 -4.67
CA ILE A 42 33.65 17.52 -5.91
C ILE A 42 33.53 19.05 -5.83
N ALA A 43 32.47 19.57 -5.19
CA ALA A 43 32.28 21.01 -5.01
C ALA A 43 33.30 21.65 -4.04
N ARG A 44 33.86 20.85 -3.11
CA ARG A 44 34.79 21.30 -2.05
C ARG A 44 36.26 21.01 -2.31
N ASP A 45 36.62 20.36 -3.41
CA ASP A 45 38.02 20.05 -3.75
C ASP A 45 38.74 21.26 -4.35
N PRO A 46 39.69 21.90 -3.61
CA PRO A 46 40.36 23.12 -4.06
C PRO A 46 41.36 22.90 -5.22
N ASP A 47 41.73 21.65 -5.54
CA ASP A 47 42.72 21.33 -6.58
C ASP A 47 42.11 21.12 -7.98
N LEU A 48 40.77 21.07 -8.10
CA LEU A 48 40.10 20.92 -9.40
C LEU A 48 39.92 22.25 -10.12
N THR A 49 40.42 22.34 -11.36
CA THR A 49 40.18 23.50 -12.23
C THR A 49 38.71 23.62 -12.61
N GLU A 50 38.25 24.83 -12.94
CA GLU A 50 36.87 25.12 -13.34
C GLU A 50 36.37 24.23 -14.52
N THR A 51 37.27 23.86 -15.43
CA THR A 51 36.98 22.95 -16.54
C THR A 51 36.71 21.52 -16.07
N GLU A 52 37.51 21.02 -15.12
CA GLU A 52 37.38 19.66 -14.58
C GLU A 52 36.10 19.49 -13.75
N ARG A 53 35.68 20.54 -13.05
CA ARG A 53 34.40 20.58 -12.32
C ARG A 53 33.20 20.45 -13.26
N ARG A 54 33.20 21.23 -14.35
CA ARG A 54 32.13 21.17 -15.37
C ARG A 54 32.06 19.82 -16.08
N ASP A 55 33.20 19.18 -16.34
CA ASP A 55 33.25 17.84 -16.93
C ASP A 55 32.80 16.75 -15.95
N ALA A 56 33.04 16.90 -14.65
CA ALA A 56 32.52 16.00 -13.63
C ALA A 56 30.98 16.11 -13.49
N GLU A 57 30.45 17.34 -13.49
CA GLU A 57 29.00 17.60 -13.46
C GLU A 57 28.30 17.04 -14.71
N ARG A 58 28.86 17.27 -15.89
CA ARG A 58 28.34 16.73 -17.16
C ARG A 58 28.29 15.19 -17.14
N ARG A 59 29.37 14.54 -16.70
CA ARG A 59 29.43 13.08 -16.55
C ARG A 59 28.43 12.55 -15.51
N GLY A 60 28.18 13.31 -14.44
CA GLY A 60 27.15 12.99 -13.44
C GLY A 60 25.73 13.11 -13.99
N MET A 61 25.44 14.15 -14.80
CA MET A 61 24.15 14.31 -15.47
C MET A 61 23.91 13.22 -16.53
N GLU A 62 24.94 12.84 -17.29
CA GLU A 62 24.86 11.75 -18.27
C GLU A 62 24.61 10.39 -17.63
N ARG A 63 25.25 10.09 -16.49
CA ARG A 63 24.98 8.86 -15.71
C ARG A 63 23.57 8.84 -15.15
N LYS A 64 23.11 9.94 -14.53
CA LYS A 64 21.74 10.05 -14.03
C LYS A 64 20.71 9.89 -15.15
N ALA A 65 20.93 10.52 -16.30
CA ALA A 65 20.07 10.37 -17.48
C ALA A 65 20.06 8.92 -18.02
N THR A 66 21.17 8.18 -17.87
CA THR A 66 21.27 6.77 -18.26
C THR A 66 20.52 5.87 -17.29
N ASP A 67 20.63 6.11 -15.98
CA ASP A 67 19.86 5.42 -14.94
C ASP A 67 18.35 5.69 -15.06
N ASP A 68 17.97 6.94 -15.31
CA ASP A 68 16.57 7.31 -15.54
C ASP A 68 16.01 6.66 -16.81
N ARG A 69 16.83 6.51 -17.87
CA ARG A 69 16.48 5.75 -19.08
C ARG A 69 16.34 4.25 -18.81
N GLN A 70 17.24 3.66 -18.02
CA GLN A 70 17.15 2.24 -17.63
C GLN A 70 15.93 1.97 -16.75
N LYS A 71 15.61 2.89 -15.81
CA LYS A 71 14.38 2.85 -15.03
C LYS A 71 13.16 2.93 -15.93
N LYS A 72 13.09 3.89 -16.87
CA LYS A 72 11.99 4.00 -17.85
C LYS A 72 11.86 2.78 -18.77
N ALA A 73 12.96 2.12 -19.13
CA ALA A 73 12.93 0.91 -19.96
C ALA A 73 12.35 -0.31 -19.23
N ARG A 74 12.43 -0.37 -17.89
CA ARG A 74 11.78 -1.44 -17.09
C ARG A 74 10.24 -1.39 -17.18
N PHE A 75 9.65 -0.22 -17.45
CA PHE A 75 8.19 -0.06 -17.58
C PHE A 75 7.59 -0.63 -18.88
N LEU A 76 8.40 -1.15 -19.81
CA LEU A 76 7.92 -1.62 -21.11
C LEU A 76 7.54 -3.11 -21.17
N VAL A 77 7.91 -3.91 -20.16
CA VAL A 77 7.63 -5.35 -20.15
C VAL A 77 7.09 -5.76 -18.79
N VAL A 78 5.83 -6.22 -18.77
CA VAL A 78 5.24 -6.80 -17.57
C VAL A 78 6.02 -8.07 -17.19
N PRO A 79 6.48 -8.20 -15.94
CA PRO A 79 7.14 -9.40 -15.45
C PRO A 79 6.27 -10.64 -15.66
N GLN A 80 6.89 -11.76 -15.98
CA GLN A 80 6.18 -13.03 -16.01
C GLN A 80 5.80 -13.43 -14.59
N LEU A 81 4.61 -14.00 -14.44
CA LEU A 81 4.19 -14.61 -13.18
C LEU A 81 5.06 -15.83 -12.90
N VAL A 82 5.56 -15.91 -11.67
CA VAL A 82 6.28 -17.05 -11.13
C VAL A 82 5.29 -18.01 -10.49
N GLU A 83 5.53 -19.30 -10.64
CA GLU A 83 4.81 -20.33 -9.88
C GLU A 83 5.50 -20.53 -8.53
N HIS A 84 4.74 -20.40 -7.45
CA HIS A 84 5.25 -20.59 -6.09
C HIS A 84 4.14 -21.15 -5.19
N GLU A 85 4.49 -22.07 -4.30
CA GLU A 85 3.52 -22.74 -3.40
C GLU A 85 2.73 -21.76 -2.55
N LEU A 86 3.36 -20.68 -2.09
CA LEU A 86 2.72 -19.66 -1.24
C LEU A 86 1.58 -18.90 -1.95
N LEU A 87 1.53 -18.88 -3.29
CA LEU A 87 0.50 -18.17 -4.02
C LEU A 87 -0.89 -18.77 -3.81
N CYS A 88 -1.01 -20.08 -3.56
CA CYS A 88 -2.32 -20.70 -3.32
C CYS A 88 -2.94 -20.29 -1.97
N HIS A 89 -2.14 -19.68 -1.08
CA HIS A 89 -2.57 -19.24 0.24
C HIS A 89 -2.94 -17.76 0.29
N VAL A 90 -2.77 -17.02 -0.81
CA VAL A 90 -3.11 -15.60 -0.90
C VAL A 90 -4.61 -15.39 -0.66
N GLY A 91 -4.96 -14.49 0.26
CA GLY A 91 -6.34 -14.21 0.61
C GLY A 91 -6.97 -15.26 1.53
N ILE A 92 -6.21 -16.24 2.01
CA ILE A 92 -6.70 -17.34 2.85
C ILE A 92 -5.92 -17.39 4.17
N LEU A 93 -4.63 -17.70 4.11
CA LEU A 93 -3.77 -17.90 5.28
C LEU A 93 -3.26 -16.58 5.83
N TRP A 94 -3.76 -16.12 6.98
CA TRP A 94 -3.36 -14.86 7.62
C TRP A 94 -1.84 -14.72 7.84
N SER A 95 -1.17 -15.81 8.24
CA SER A 95 0.27 -15.85 8.55
C SER A 95 1.14 -16.13 7.31
N LEU A 96 0.71 -15.71 6.12
CA LEU A 96 1.49 -15.89 4.91
C LEU A 96 2.78 -15.05 4.96
N ASP A 97 3.93 -15.68 4.75
CA ASP A 97 5.22 -14.96 4.67
C ASP A 97 5.33 -14.20 3.33
N LEU A 98 4.83 -12.96 3.34
CA LEU A 98 4.86 -12.07 2.19
C LEU A 98 6.26 -11.54 1.89
N PHE A 99 7.16 -11.47 2.87
CA PHE A 99 8.55 -11.09 2.60
C PHE A 99 9.26 -12.16 1.78
N LYS A 100 9.06 -13.44 2.13
CA LYS A 100 9.52 -14.56 1.32
C LYS A 100 8.84 -14.54 -0.04
N LEU A 101 7.52 -14.39 -0.11
CA LEU A 101 6.80 -14.35 -1.39
C LEU A 101 7.36 -13.25 -2.31
N ASP A 102 7.58 -12.04 -1.79
CA ASP A 102 8.12 -10.93 -2.58
C ASP A 102 9.49 -11.24 -3.16
N LYS A 103 10.35 -11.87 -2.36
CA LYS A 103 11.68 -12.31 -2.81
C LYS A 103 11.59 -13.31 -3.95
N GLU A 104 10.73 -14.33 -3.82
CA GLU A 104 10.52 -15.36 -4.85
C GLU A 104 9.85 -14.79 -6.12
N CYS A 105 9.05 -13.73 -5.96
CA CYS A 105 8.45 -12.96 -7.03
C CYS A 105 9.36 -11.84 -7.59
N ASN A 106 10.65 -11.80 -7.21
CA ASN A 106 11.63 -10.81 -7.63
C ASN A 106 11.20 -9.35 -7.39
N GLY A 107 10.59 -9.06 -6.24
CA GLY A 107 10.10 -7.73 -5.87
C GLY A 107 8.80 -7.34 -6.57
N ASN A 108 7.98 -8.32 -6.95
CA ASN A 108 6.69 -8.11 -7.62
C ASN A 108 5.53 -8.76 -6.87
N ALA A 109 5.55 -8.75 -5.52
CA ALA A 109 4.46 -9.31 -4.73
C ALA A 109 3.09 -8.74 -5.13
N LEU A 110 2.96 -7.42 -5.35
CA LEU A 110 1.69 -6.79 -5.72
C LEU A 110 1.13 -7.38 -7.03
N LEU A 111 1.96 -7.53 -8.06
CA LEU A 111 1.55 -8.16 -9.32
C LEU A 111 1.01 -9.58 -9.10
N HIS A 112 1.69 -10.39 -8.29
CA HIS A 112 1.32 -11.79 -8.11
C HIS A 112 0.09 -11.96 -7.19
N VAL A 113 0.09 -11.27 -6.05
CA VAL A 113 -1.04 -11.23 -5.12
C VAL A 113 -2.27 -10.68 -5.83
N GLY A 114 -2.14 -9.55 -6.51
CA GLY A 114 -3.26 -8.94 -7.24
C GLY A 114 -3.79 -9.84 -8.36
N TYR A 115 -2.92 -10.58 -9.06
CA TYR A 115 -3.38 -11.53 -10.07
C TYR A 115 -4.15 -12.69 -9.44
N GLN A 116 -3.65 -13.24 -8.34
CA GLN A 116 -4.30 -14.34 -7.62
C GLN A 116 -5.70 -13.94 -7.14
N LEU A 117 -5.88 -12.69 -6.71
CA LEU A 117 -7.18 -12.16 -6.29
C LEU A 117 -8.11 -11.83 -7.47
N LEU A 118 -7.59 -11.36 -8.61
CA LEU A 118 -8.44 -10.99 -9.76
C LEU A 118 -8.73 -12.16 -10.71
N ALA A 119 -7.93 -13.23 -10.70
CA ALA A 119 -8.11 -14.39 -11.56
C ALA A 119 -9.48 -15.09 -11.39
N PRO A 120 -10.05 -15.25 -10.18
CA PRO A 120 -11.40 -15.78 -10.00
C PRO A 120 -12.48 -14.99 -10.76
N LEU A 121 -12.34 -13.66 -10.84
CA LEU A 121 -13.29 -12.82 -11.58
C LEU A 121 -13.18 -12.97 -13.09
N LEU A 122 -11.99 -13.26 -13.61
CA LEU A 122 -11.78 -13.64 -15.02
C LEU A 122 -12.41 -15.01 -15.30
N ALA A 123 -12.16 -16.00 -14.44
CA ALA A 123 -12.68 -17.36 -14.58
C ALA A 123 -14.22 -17.38 -14.52
N ALA A 124 -14.82 -16.56 -13.64
CA ALA A 124 -16.26 -16.40 -13.54
C ALA A 124 -16.88 -15.60 -14.72
N GLY A 125 -16.07 -15.08 -15.64
CA GLY A 125 -16.53 -14.22 -16.74
C GLY A 125 -17.06 -12.85 -16.29
N TYR A 126 -16.90 -12.49 -15.01
CA TYR A 126 -17.27 -11.17 -14.53
C TYR A 126 -16.34 -10.11 -15.14
N LEU A 127 -15.02 -10.31 -15.07
CA LEU A 127 -14.07 -9.51 -15.84
C LEU A 127 -14.00 -10.08 -17.27
N THR A 128 -14.44 -9.28 -18.25
CA THR A 128 -14.47 -9.64 -19.67
C THR A 128 -13.22 -9.22 -20.45
N CYS A 129 -12.25 -8.61 -19.76
CA CYS A 129 -10.95 -8.27 -20.32
C CYS A 129 -10.03 -9.50 -20.41
N SER A 130 -8.91 -9.39 -21.13
CA SER A 130 -7.95 -10.49 -21.19
C SER A 130 -7.03 -10.53 -19.97
N ARG A 131 -6.39 -11.67 -19.75
CA ARG A 131 -5.36 -11.86 -18.72
C ARG A 131 -4.28 -10.77 -18.79
N GLU A 132 -3.85 -10.43 -19.99
CA GLU A 132 -2.80 -9.44 -20.24
C GLU A 132 -3.22 -8.05 -19.78
N VAL A 133 -4.51 -7.68 -19.92
CA VAL A 133 -5.02 -6.38 -19.44
C VAL A 133 -4.99 -6.30 -17.92
N VAL A 134 -5.27 -7.42 -17.22
CA VAL A 134 -5.16 -7.49 -15.76
C VAL A 134 -3.70 -7.36 -15.32
N LEU A 135 -2.78 -8.06 -16.00
CA LEU A 135 -1.35 -7.97 -15.70
C LEU A 135 -0.80 -6.57 -15.99
N ASP A 136 -1.21 -5.94 -17.10
CA ASP A 136 -0.86 -4.56 -17.44
C ASP A 136 -1.35 -3.58 -16.37
N PHE A 137 -2.57 -3.76 -15.85
CA PHE A 137 -3.10 -2.96 -14.74
C PHE A 137 -2.27 -3.11 -13.48
N LEU A 138 -2.07 -4.35 -13.02
CA LEU A 138 -1.37 -4.65 -11.78
C LEU A 138 0.08 -4.15 -11.82
N TYR A 139 0.77 -4.36 -12.92
CA TYR A 139 2.14 -3.88 -13.07
C TYR A 139 2.21 -2.37 -13.16
N SER A 140 1.30 -1.73 -13.90
CA SER A 140 1.23 -0.25 -13.96
C SER A 140 0.94 0.35 -12.58
N LEU A 141 0.07 -0.28 -11.78
CA LEU A 141 -0.23 0.14 -10.41
C LEU A 141 0.98 -0.06 -9.49
N GLN A 142 1.63 -1.23 -9.54
CA GLN A 142 2.86 -1.50 -8.78
C GLN A 142 3.95 -0.47 -9.05
N CYS A 143 4.08 -0.07 -10.31
CA CYS A 143 5.02 0.93 -10.78
C CYS A 143 4.76 2.35 -10.24
N LEU A 144 3.59 2.62 -9.67
CA LEU A 144 3.28 3.87 -8.98
C LEU A 144 3.76 3.88 -7.53
N TYR A 145 3.98 2.71 -6.92
CA TYR A 145 4.52 2.64 -5.57
C TYR A 145 5.99 3.05 -5.57
N ILE A 146 6.28 4.08 -4.76
CA ILE A 146 7.63 4.61 -4.59
C ILE A 146 8.39 3.65 -3.67
N ASP A 147 9.71 3.56 -3.86
CA ASP A 147 10.59 2.77 -2.99
C ASP A 147 10.76 3.46 -1.64
N THR A 148 9.74 3.38 -0.79
CA THR A 148 9.78 3.83 0.61
C THR A 148 9.91 2.62 1.54
N PRO A 149 10.46 2.77 2.75
CA PRO A 149 10.64 1.65 3.68
C PRO A 149 9.38 0.83 3.99
N TYR A 150 8.24 1.49 4.22
CA TYR A 150 6.94 0.91 4.61
C TYR A 150 5.90 1.00 3.50
N HIS A 151 5.47 2.20 3.08
CA HIS A 151 4.37 2.45 2.13
C HIS A 151 4.75 2.18 0.66
N ASN A 152 5.20 0.95 0.38
CA ASN A 152 5.65 0.47 -0.92
C ASN A 152 4.73 -0.65 -1.46
N GLN A 153 5.08 -1.23 -2.62
CA GLN A 153 4.26 -2.27 -3.26
C GLN A 153 4.04 -3.51 -2.39
N LEU A 154 5.00 -3.86 -1.53
CA LEU A 154 4.89 -5.02 -0.66
C LEU A 154 3.85 -4.77 0.44
N HIS A 155 3.79 -3.55 0.96
CA HIS A 155 2.74 -3.16 1.91
C HIS A 155 1.36 -3.28 1.25
N ALA A 156 1.19 -2.75 0.04
CA ALA A 156 -0.08 -2.90 -0.69
C ALA A 156 -0.44 -4.35 -1.01
N ALA A 157 0.54 -5.19 -1.36
CA ALA A 157 0.33 -6.64 -1.49
C ALA A 157 -0.12 -7.28 -0.16
N SER A 158 0.44 -6.83 0.97
CA SER A 158 0.03 -7.26 2.31
C SER A 158 -1.39 -6.86 2.66
N VAL A 159 -1.77 -5.60 2.42
CA VAL A 159 -3.14 -5.14 2.68
C VAL A 159 -4.14 -5.90 1.82
N ALA A 160 -3.84 -6.12 0.53
CA ALA A 160 -4.70 -6.93 -0.34
C ALA A 160 -4.83 -8.38 0.15
N HIS A 161 -3.72 -9.01 0.51
CA HIS A 161 -3.73 -10.37 1.07
C HIS A 161 -4.57 -10.46 2.35
N LEU A 162 -4.31 -9.58 3.33
CA LEU A 162 -4.96 -9.60 4.63
C LEU A 162 -6.44 -9.23 4.55
N ALA A 163 -6.82 -8.28 3.69
CA ALA A 163 -8.22 -7.90 3.47
C ALA A 163 -9.05 -9.09 2.95
N PHE A 164 -8.49 -9.88 2.05
CA PHE A 164 -9.14 -11.09 1.56
C PHE A 164 -9.12 -12.23 2.56
N SER A 165 -8.06 -12.37 3.38
CA SER A 165 -8.05 -13.33 4.49
C SER A 165 -9.13 -13.02 5.53
N ILE A 166 -9.38 -11.74 5.83
CA ILE A 166 -10.52 -11.30 6.65
C ILE A 166 -11.84 -11.73 6.01
N CYS A 167 -12.00 -11.50 4.70
CA CYS A 167 -13.20 -11.91 3.99
C CYS A 167 -13.40 -13.43 4.00
N HIS A 168 -12.32 -14.20 3.99
CA HIS A 168 -12.35 -15.65 4.14
C HIS A 168 -12.78 -16.08 5.54
N PHE A 169 -12.27 -15.44 6.60
CA PHE A 169 -12.75 -15.72 7.97
C PHE A 169 -14.23 -15.39 8.18
N LEU A 170 -14.73 -14.37 7.48
CA LEU A 170 -16.12 -13.91 7.58
C LEU A 170 -17.07 -14.60 6.58
N ASP A 171 -16.58 -15.53 5.76
CA ASP A 171 -17.31 -16.16 4.67
C ASP A 171 -18.02 -15.15 3.72
N LEU A 172 -17.47 -13.92 3.62
CA LEU A 172 -18.11 -12.78 2.92
C LEU A 172 -18.34 -13.03 1.43
N PHE A 173 -17.48 -13.83 0.82
CA PHE A 173 -17.52 -14.16 -0.60
C PHE A 173 -17.80 -15.64 -0.87
N ALA A 174 -18.07 -16.45 0.16
CA ALA A 174 -18.39 -17.88 0.03
C ALA A 174 -19.58 -18.18 -0.93
N PRO A 175 -20.61 -17.30 -1.07
CA PRO A 175 -21.64 -17.49 -2.08
C PRO A 175 -21.12 -17.49 -3.53
N LEU A 176 -19.97 -16.87 -3.82
CA LEU A 176 -19.32 -16.91 -5.13
C LEU A 176 -18.70 -18.29 -5.43
N GLU A 177 -18.33 -19.04 -4.39
CA GLU A 177 -17.69 -20.35 -4.51
C GLU A 177 -18.71 -21.49 -4.67
N ASN A 178 -19.89 -21.34 -4.06
CA ASN A 178 -20.86 -22.44 -3.89
C ASN A 178 -22.09 -22.40 -4.82
N ALA A 179 -22.33 -21.30 -5.55
CA ALA A 179 -23.55 -21.16 -6.36
C ALA A 179 -23.33 -20.38 -7.68
N PRO A 180 -22.78 -21.02 -8.74
CA PRO A 180 -22.73 -20.43 -10.08
C PRO A 180 -24.12 -20.30 -10.76
N GLY A 181 -25.21 -20.59 -10.04
CA GLY A 181 -26.55 -20.84 -10.60
C GLY A 181 -27.36 -19.60 -11.02
N ASP A 182 -27.03 -18.40 -10.53
CA ASP A 182 -27.67 -17.15 -10.98
C ASP A 182 -26.65 -16.01 -11.09
N ALA A 183 -26.11 -15.85 -12.30
CA ALA A 183 -25.13 -14.82 -12.61
C ALA A 183 -25.63 -13.39 -12.35
N ALA A 184 -26.95 -13.14 -12.26
CA ALA A 184 -27.51 -11.84 -11.94
C ALA A 184 -27.52 -11.56 -10.43
N ALA A 185 -27.90 -12.55 -9.63
CA ALA A 185 -27.92 -12.43 -8.16
C ALA A 185 -26.52 -12.23 -7.55
N SER A 186 -25.48 -12.79 -8.19
CA SER A 186 -24.09 -12.64 -7.74
C SER A 186 -23.43 -11.31 -8.16
N GLN A 187 -24.05 -10.50 -9.03
CA GLN A 187 -23.43 -9.25 -9.54
C GLN A 187 -23.02 -8.27 -8.43
N PRO A 188 -23.84 -7.99 -7.40
CA PRO A 188 -23.46 -7.05 -6.34
C PRO A 188 -22.24 -7.54 -5.54
N VAL A 189 -22.15 -8.85 -5.29
CA VAL A 189 -21.04 -9.47 -4.56
C VAL A 189 -19.76 -9.42 -5.38
N PHE A 190 -19.82 -9.74 -6.69
CA PHE A 190 -18.67 -9.57 -7.59
C PHE A 190 -18.21 -8.11 -7.69
N ALA A 191 -19.15 -7.15 -7.70
CA ALA A 191 -18.82 -5.73 -7.70
C ALA A 191 -18.06 -5.32 -6.43
N GLN A 192 -18.51 -5.78 -5.26
CA GLN A 192 -17.84 -5.52 -3.98
C GLN A 192 -16.50 -6.24 -3.85
N TYR A 193 -16.38 -7.48 -4.32
CA TYR A 193 -15.12 -8.21 -4.42
C TYR A 193 -14.11 -7.40 -5.25
N LEU A 194 -14.49 -7.01 -6.47
CA LEU A 194 -13.63 -6.22 -7.34
C LEU A 194 -13.28 -4.86 -6.73
N SER A 195 -14.23 -4.24 -6.04
CA SER A 195 -14.02 -2.96 -5.36
C SER A 195 -12.97 -3.08 -4.26
N LEU A 196 -13.05 -4.12 -3.43
CA LEU A 196 -12.07 -4.40 -2.39
C LEU A 196 -10.68 -4.70 -2.97
N ALA A 197 -10.61 -5.51 -4.03
CA ALA A 197 -9.34 -5.81 -4.69
C ALA A 197 -8.67 -4.54 -5.24
N ILE A 198 -9.40 -3.71 -5.97
CA ILE A 198 -8.87 -2.44 -6.49
C ILE A 198 -8.46 -1.50 -5.35
N ALA A 199 -9.29 -1.38 -4.31
CA ALA A 199 -9.02 -0.51 -3.18
C ALA A 199 -7.77 -0.97 -2.43
N ALA A 200 -7.69 -2.23 -2.00
CA ALA A 200 -6.56 -2.71 -1.21
C ALA A 200 -5.23 -2.67 -1.97
N LEU A 201 -5.23 -3.00 -3.27
CA LEU A 201 -4.04 -2.93 -4.12
C LEU A 201 -3.57 -1.49 -4.42
N GLY A 202 -4.48 -0.51 -4.33
CA GLY A 202 -4.23 0.87 -4.75
C GLY A 202 -4.34 1.92 -3.64
N HIS A 203 -4.62 1.51 -2.40
CA HIS A 203 -4.96 2.44 -1.30
C HIS A 203 -3.83 3.41 -0.95
N ASP A 204 -2.60 3.07 -1.32
CA ASP A 204 -1.36 3.85 -1.07
C ASP A 204 -0.58 4.16 -2.35
N ALA A 205 -1.21 4.03 -3.53
CA ALA A 205 -0.52 4.24 -4.79
C ALA A 205 0.11 5.65 -4.86
N GLY A 206 1.43 5.72 -5.07
CA GLY A 206 2.16 6.98 -5.13
C GLY A 206 2.53 7.60 -3.77
N HIS A 207 2.37 6.89 -2.65
CA HIS A 207 2.67 7.40 -1.32
C HIS A 207 4.12 7.92 -1.20
N PRO A 208 4.33 9.18 -0.72
CA PRO A 208 5.66 9.81 -0.68
C PRO A 208 6.48 9.44 0.56
N GLY A 209 5.94 8.60 1.46
CA GLY A 209 6.55 8.32 2.78
C GLY A 209 6.45 9.51 3.74
N ARG A 210 5.42 10.34 3.58
CA ARG A 210 5.13 11.53 4.39
C ARG A 210 3.65 11.58 4.71
N SER A 211 3.31 12.02 5.91
CA SER A 211 1.94 12.13 6.39
C SER A 211 1.15 13.28 5.76
N ASN A 212 -0.18 13.20 5.81
CA ASN A 212 -1.08 14.32 5.46
C ASN A 212 -0.72 15.61 6.24
N ALA A 213 -0.38 15.50 7.53
CA ALA A 213 0.02 16.66 8.35
C ALA A 213 1.28 17.36 7.81
N PHE A 214 2.30 16.59 7.42
CA PHE A 214 3.50 17.11 6.79
C PHE A 214 3.19 17.82 5.46
N LEU A 215 2.31 17.24 4.63
CA LEU A 215 1.90 17.83 3.35
C LEU A 215 1.19 19.17 3.52
N VAL A 216 0.38 19.34 4.56
CA VAL A 216 -0.26 20.62 4.92
C VAL A 216 0.80 21.62 5.38
N GLN A 217 1.66 21.22 6.31
CA GLN A 217 2.66 22.10 6.92
C GLN A 217 3.67 22.65 5.91
N THR A 218 3.98 21.87 4.88
CA THR A 218 4.86 22.27 3.77
C THR A 218 4.14 22.96 2.62
N SER A 219 2.82 23.16 2.70
CA SER A 219 1.98 23.71 1.62
C SER A 219 2.23 22.99 0.29
N SER A 220 2.31 21.66 0.35
CA SER A 220 2.57 20.82 -0.82
C SER A 220 1.50 21.04 -1.90
N THR A 221 1.85 20.80 -3.17
CA THR A 221 0.89 20.89 -4.27
C THR A 221 -0.34 20.01 -4.04
N LEU A 222 -0.17 18.82 -3.46
CA LEU A 222 -1.29 17.92 -3.17
C LEU A 222 -2.23 18.50 -2.09
N SER A 223 -1.69 19.14 -1.06
CA SER A 223 -2.51 19.75 0.00
C SER A 223 -3.40 20.86 -0.58
N VAL A 224 -2.86 21.67 -1.50
CA VAL A 224 -3.61 22.70 -2.24
C VAL A 224 -4.68 22.07 -3.13
N VAL A 225 -4.35 21.03 -3.89
CA VAL A 225 -5.29 20.35 -4.80
C VAL A 225 -6.48 19.74 -4.04
N TYR A 226 -6.22 19.08 -2.92
CA TYR A 226 -7.23 18.39 -2.12
C TYR A 226 -7.76 19.21 -0.95
N ASN A 227 -7.38 20.49 -0.86
CA ASN A 227 -7.85 21.45 0.14
C ASN A 227 -7.72 20.89 1.57
N ASP A 228 -6.58 20.28 1.86
CA ASP A 228 -6.21 19.69 3.15
C ASP A 228 -7.15 18.57 3.66
N ARG A 229 -7.98 17.97 2.79
CA ARG A 229 -8.92 16.90 3.15
C ARG A 229 -8.48 15.56 2.57
N SER A 230 -8.14 14.60 3.45
CA SER A 230 -7.73 13.23 3.09
C SER A 230 -6.82 13.23 1.85
N ILE A 231 -5.75 14.03 1.94
CA ILE A 231 -4.97 14.48 0.78
C ILE A 231 -4.40 13.26 0.04
N LEU A 232 -3.75 12.38 0.79
CA LEU A 232 -3.13 11.17 0.30
C LEU A 232 -4.17 10.17 -0.20
N GLU A 233 -5.23 9.92 0.55
CA GLU A 233 -6.25 8.94 0.18
C GLU A 233 -6.98 9.34 -1.12
N ASN A 234 -7.25 10.64 -1.31
CA ASN A 234 -7.76 11.14 -2.59
C ASN A 234 -6.73 11.00 -3.72
N TYR A 235 -5.45 11.24 -3.44
CA TYR A 235 -4.37 11.07 -4.41
C TYR A 235 -4.21 9.60 -4.85
N HIS A 236 -4.23 8.65 -3.91
CA HIS A 236 -4.16 7.21 -4.16
C HIS A 236 -5.33 6.72 -5.02
N ALA A 237 -6.55 7.15 -4.67
CA ALA A 237 -7.74 6.87 -5.48
C ALA A 237 -7.62 7.46 -6.89
N CYS A 238 -7.13 8.70 -7.00
CA CYS A 238 -6.92 9.36 -8.30
C CYS A 238 -5.96 8.56 -9.19
N LEU A 239 -4.77 8.21 -8.68
CA LEU A 239 -3.76 7.47 -9.42
C LEU A 239 -4.23 6.05 -9.82
N THR A 240 -4.89 5.35 -8.91
CA THR A 240 -5.45 4.01 -9.17
C THR A 240 -6.43 4.05 -10.34
N PHE A 241 -7.37 4.98 -10.31
CA PHE A 241 -8.36 5.10 -11.39
C PHE A 241 -7.83 5.75 -12.67
N TYR A 242 -6.81 6.60 -12.57
CA TYR A 242 -6.09 7.11 -13.72
C TYR A 242 -5.42 5.95 -14.47
N THR A 243 -4.78 5.03 -13.75
CA THR A 243 -4.20 3.80 -14.31
C THR A 243 -5.25 2.94 -15.00
N LEU A 244 -6.41 2.75 -14.38
CA LEU A 244 -7.54 1.99 -14.95
C LEU A 244 -8.19 2.67 -16.16
N SER A 245 -7.95 3.98 -16.38
CA SER A 245 -8.48 4.70 -17.53
C SER A 245 -7.71 4.40 -18.83
N HIS A 246 -6.47 3.93 -18.73
CA HIS A 246 -5.63 3.65 -19.89
C HIS A 246 -6.07 2.38 -20.62
N ARG A 247 -6.09 2.44 -21.96
CA ARG A 247 -6.61 1.35 -22.80
C ARG A 247 -5.99 -0.03 -22.51
N LYS A 248 -4.70 -0.07 -22.18
CA LYS A 248 -3.94 -1.32 -21.94
C LYS A 248 -4.25 -1.96 -20.58
N SER A 249 -4.52 -1.15 -19.56
CA SER A 249 -4.78 -1.55 -18.17
C SER A 249 -6.26 -1.43 -17.77
N ASN A 250 -7.16 -1.15 -18.70
CA ASN A 250 -8.58 -0.98 -18.39
C ASN A 250 -9.29 -2.34 -18.24
N ILE A 251 -9.30 -2.87 -17.02
CA ILE A 251 -9.98 -4.12 -16.66
C ILE A 251 -11.52 -4.01 -16.75
N PHE A 252 -12.08 -2.80 -16.83
CA PHE A 252 -13.52 -2.57 -17.02
C PHE A 252 -13.95 -2.68 -18.49
N ARG A 253 -13.05 -3.03 -19.41
CA ARG A 253 -13.42 -3.25 -20.82
C ARG A 253 -14.52 -4.30 -20.94
N GLY A 254 -15.66 -3.91 -21.51
CA GLY A 254 -16.85 -4.77 -21.63
C GLY A 254 -17.88 -4.58 -20.51
N LYS A 255 -17.58 -3.82 -19.46
CA LYS A 255 -18.57 -3.39 -18.46
C LYS A 255 -19.40 -2.22 -18.94
N THR A 256 -20.65 -2.14 -18.48
CA THR A 256 -21.50 -0.98 -18.68
C THR A 256 -21.01 0.22 -17.85
N VAL A 257 -21.41 1.43 -18.24
CA VAL A 257 -21.11 2.66 -17.48
C VAL A 257 -21.64 2.58 -16.05
N THR A 258 -22.81 1.98 -15.84
CA THR A 258 -23.41 1.82 -14.50
C THR A 258 -22.56 0.88 -13.63
N GLN A 259 -22.15 -0.27 -14.15
CA GLN A 259 -21.28 -1.21 -13.43
C GLN A 259 -19.91 -0.58 -13.10
N TYR A 260 -19.31 0.14 -14.04
CA TYR A 260 -18.06 0.87 -13.78
C TYR A 260 -18.23 1.91 -12.67
N ARG A 261 -19.29 2.74 -12.73
CA ARG A 261 -19.55 3.77 -11.74
C ARG A 261 -19.80 3.20 -10.35
N ASP A 262 -20.51 2.08 -10.27
CA ASP A 262 -20.76 1.39 -9.01
C ASP A 262 -19.47 0.88 -8.36
N VAL A 263 -18.68 0.07 -9.08
CA VAL A 263 -17.38 -0.43 -8.57
C VAL A 263 -16.45 0.73 -8.24
N ARG A 264 -16.39 1.76 -9.09
CA ARG A 264 -15.57 2.95 -8.84
C ARG A 264 -15.97 3.63 -7.54
N LYS A 265 -17.26 3.87 -7.32
CA LYS A 265 -17.77 4.52 -6.11
C LYS A 265 -17.35 3.75 -4.87
N LYS A 266 -17.62 2.44 -4.83
CA LYS A 266 -17.30 1.58 -3.69
C LYS A 266 -15.80 1.53 -3.41
N ALA A 267 -14.97 1.37 -4.44
CA ALA A 267 -13.51 1.33 -4.26
C ALA A 267 -12.95 2.67 -3.75
N ILE A 268 -13.47 3.81 -4.23
CA ILE A 268 -13.07 5.14 -3.70
C ILE A 268 -13.47 5.26 -2.24
N GLU A 269 -14.68 4.85 -1.87
CA GLU A 269 -15.14 4.88 -0.46
C GLU A 269 -14.25 4.00 0.44
N LEU A 270 -13.82 2.84 -0.04
CA LEU A 270 -12.88 1.98 0.69
C LEU A 270 -11.50 2.63 0.87
N ILE A 271 -10.92 3.21 -0.19
CA ILE A 271 -9.62 3.92 -0.09
C ILE A 271 -9.74 5.11 0.86
N LEU A 272 -10.77 5.95 0.73
CA LEU A 272 -10.95 7.10 1.63
C LEU A 272 -11.17 6.69 3.09
N SER A 273 -11.68 5.48 3.33
CA SER A 273 -11.87 4.97 4.68
C SER A 273 -10.56 4.64 5.40
N THR A 274 -9.42 4.54 4.71
CA THR A 274 -8.12 4.26 5.33
C THR A 274 -7.55 5.48 6.06
N ASP A 275 -8.04 6.70 5.79
CA ASP A 275 -7.63 7.92 6.48
C ASP A 275 -7.73 7.77 8.01
N MET A 276 -6.57 7.82 8.67
CA MET A 276 -6.46 7.64 10.11
C MET A 276 -6.98 8.83 10.92
N SER A 277 -7.17 10.01 10.31
CA SER A 277 -7.81 11.16 10.98
C SER A 277 -9.30 10.92 11.25
N LEU A 278 -9.94 10.02 10.48
CA LEU A 278 -11.36 9.65 10.60
C LEU A 278 -11.57 8.37 11.42
N HIS A 279 -10.51 7.80 12.00
CA HIS A 279 -10.53 6.48 12.64
C HIS A 279 -11.57 6.34 13.76
N PHE A 280 -11.61 7.30 14.70
CA PHE A 280 -12.53 7.22 15.85
C PHE A 280 -13.99 7.49 15.47
N GLU A 281 -14.23 8.36 14.49
CA GLU A 281 -15.57 8.56 13.91
C GLU A 281 -16.06 7.26 13.26
N PHE A 282 -15.18 6.59 12.50
CA PHE A 282 -15.47 5.31 11.88
C PHE A 282 -15.82 4.22 12.92
N LEU A 283 -15.02 4.07 13.99
CA LEU A 283 -15.30 3.12 15.07
C LEU A 283 -16.67 3.36 15.71
N THR A 284 -16.99 4.63 16.00
CA THR A 284 -18.29 5.01 16.57
C THR A 284 -19.44 4.60 15.65
N ARG A 285 -19.30 4.82 14.34
CA ARG A 285 -20.29 4.43 13.33
C ARG A 285 -20.47 2.92 13.25
N VAL A 286 -19.37 2.15 13.28
CA VAL A 286 -19.40 0.68 13.27
C VAL A 286 -20.11 0.13 14.49
N ALA A 287 -19.73 0.60 15.68
CA ALA A 287 -20.35 0.19 16.94
C ALA A 287 -21.87 0.42 16.91
N ALA A 288 -22.29 1.64 16.56
CA ALA A 288 -23.71 2.01 16.50
C ALA A 288 -24.50 1.17 15.48
N ARG A 289 -23.94 0.91 14.29
CA ARG A 289 -24.65 0.14 13.25
C ARG A 289 -24.78 -1.33 13.60
N ARG A 290 -23.74 -1.94 14.18
CA ARG A 290 -23.68 -3.36 14.57
C ARG A 290 -24.69 -3.70 15.68
N GLU A 291 -24.95 -2.77 16.59
CA GLU A 291 -25.86 -2.97 17.72
C GLU A 291 -27.35 -2.91 17.32
N ASN A 292 -27.66 -2.47 16.10
CA ASN A 292 -29.03 -2.39 15.61
C ASN A 292 -29.56 -3.80 15.25
N PRO A 293 -30.76 -4.21 15.72
CA PRO A 293 -31.29 -5.57 15.50
C PRO A 293 -31.42 -6.02 14.04
N ASP A 294 -31.46 -5.08 13.09
CA ASP A 294 -31.57 -5.37 11.65
C ASP A 294 -30.22 -5.39 10.91
N PHE A 295 -29.10 -5.38 11.64
CA PHE A 295 -27.76 -5.53 11.07
C PHE A 295 -27.59 -6.92 10.43
N ASN A 296 -27.27 -6.94 9.14
CA ASN A 296 -27.05 -8.17 8.39
C ASN A 296 -26.14 -7.89 7.19
N PHE A 297 -24.84 -8.15 7.35
CA PHE A 297 -23.85 -7.95 6.29
C PHE A 297 -23.85 -9.03 5.20
N VAL A 298 -24.61 -10.12 5.38
CA VAL A 298 -24.78 -11.14 4.34
C VAL A 298 -25.78 -10.66 3.30
N ASP A 299 -26.97 -10.25 3.74
CA ASP A 299 -28.07 -9.89 2.85
C ASP A 299 -28.13 -8.40 2.51
N ARG A 300 -27.65 -7.51 3.40
CA ARG A 300 -27.74 -6.06 3.20
C ARG A 300 -26.42 -5.51 2.65
N GLU A 301 -26.50 -4.93 1.46
CA GLU A 301 -25.34 -4.39 0.76
C GLU A 301 -24.62 -3.29 1.55
N GLU A 302 -25.37 -2.42 2.23
CA GLU A 302 -24.83 -1.32 3.04
C GLU A 302 -24.02 -1.83 4.24
N ASP A 303 -24.53 -2.86 4.93
CA ASP A 303 -23.84 -3.49 6.06
C ASP A 303 -22.60 -4.23 5.58
N ARG A 304 -22.71 -4.92 4.44
CA ARG A 304 -21.55 -5.54 3.79
C ARG A 304 -20.49 -4.51 3.42
N ALA A 305 -20.88 -3.36 2.88
CA ALA A 305 -19.96 -2.27 2.56
C ALA A 305 -19.27 -1.69 3.82
N LEU A 306 -20.00 -1.58 4.94
CA LEU A 306 -19.42 -1.18 6.22
C LEU A 306 -18.41 -2.21 6.73
N VAL A 307 -18.74 -3.51 6.67
CA VAL A 307 -17.82 -4.59 7.05
C VAL A 307 -16.59 -4.64 6.14
N LEU A 308 -16.74 -4.40 4.83
CA LEU A 308 -15.60 -4.29 3.90
C LEU A 308 -14.70 -3.09 4.22
N SER A 309 -15.29 -1.96 4.64
CA SER A 309 -14.53 -0.80 5.11
C SER A 309 -13.77 -1.12 6.41
N LEU A 310 -14.39 -1.88 7.30
CA LEU A 310 -13.71 -2.35 8.52
C LEU A 310 -12.59 -3.34 8.19
N ALA A 311 -12.81 -4.25 7.23
CA ALA A 311 -11.84 -5.23 6.78
C ALA A 311 -10.60 -4.57 6.16
N ILE A 312 -10.76 -3.58 5.25
CA ILE A 312 -9.60 -2.89 4.68
C ILE A 312 -8.82 -2.10 5.74
N LYS A 313 -9.49 -1.46 6.70
CA LYS A 313 -8.81 -0.77 7.81
C LYS A 313 -8.04 -1.72 8.74
N VAL A 314 -8.59 -2.89 9.03
CA VAL A 314 -7.87 -3.92 9.81
C VAL A 314 -6.70 -4.50 9.01
N ALA A 315 -6.87 -4.69 7.69
CA ALA A 315 -5.81 -5.19 6.83
C ALA A 315 -4.65 -4.19 6.70
N ASP A 316 -4.95 -2.89 6.59
CA ASP A 316 -3.99 -1.79 6.51
C ASP A 316 -3.09 -1.75 7.76
N LEU A 317 -3.71 -1.88 8.93
CA LEU A 317 -3.00 -2.01 10.21
C LEU A 317 -2.60 -3.46 10.55
N GLY A 318 -2.75 -4.38 9.60
CA GLY A 318 -2.75 -5.83 9.85
C GLY A 318 -1.41 -6.38 10.34
N HIS A 319 -0.30 -5.65 10.10
CA HIS A 319 1.00 -6.04 10.62
C HIS A 319 1.01 -6.18 12.15
N CYS A 320 0.11 -5.48 12.86
CA CYS A 320 -0.08 -5.56 14.31
C CYS A 320 -0.41 -6.98 14.81
N ALA A 321 -0.97 -7.83 13.95
CA ALA A 321 -1.39 -9.18 14.28
C ALA A 321 -0.67 -10.24 13.42
N LEU A 322 0.52 -9.95 12.90
CA LEU A 322 1.40 -10.94 12.29
C LEU A 322 2.29 -11.62 13.34
N ASP A 323 2.97 -12.69 12.92
CA ASP A 323 4.05 -13.28 13.71
C ASP A 323 5.10 -12.23 14.11
N TRP A 324 5.67 -12.38 15.31
CA TRP A 324 6.54 -11.37 15.92
C TRP A 324 7.69 -10.91 15.01
N GLU A 325 8.31 -11.84 14.29
CA GLU A 325 9.40 -11.56 13.35
C GLU A 325 8.95 -10.64 12.20
N ALA A 326 7.80 -10.93 11.61
CA ALA A 326 7.23 -10.09 10.55
C ALA A 326 6.72 -8.75 11.11
N HIS A 327 6.06 -8.77 12.26
CA HIS A 327 5.56 -7.57 12.93
C HIS A 327 6.68 -6.58 13.23
N THR A 328 7.77 -7.03 13.86
CA THR A 328 8.92 -6.19 14.21
C THR A 328 9.63 -5.64 12.98
N LEU A 329 9.71 -6.40 11.89
CA LEU A 329 10.26 -5.92 10.62
C LEU A 329 9.41 -4.80 10.01
N TRP A 330 8.08 -4.94 10.01
CA TRP A 330 7.16 -3.89 9.55
C TRP A 330 7.23 -2.65 10.45
N SER A 331 7.25 -2.82 11.77
CA SER A 331 7.40 -1.71 12.73
C SER A 331 8.73 -0.96 12.55
N ALA A 332 9.82 -1.67 12.27
CA ALA A 332 11.11 -1.06 11.98
C ALA A 332 11.10 -0.26 10.66
N ARG A 333 10.45 -0.78 9.62
CA ARG A 333 10.25 -0.08 8.34
C ARG A 333 9.43 1.20 8.50
N LEU A 334 8.31 1.12 9.24
CA LEU A 334 7.47 2.30 9.51
C LEU A 334 8.23 3.35 10.30
N LYS A 335 8.98 2.93 11.33
CA LYS A 335 9.84 3.83 12.10
C LYS A 335 10.84 4.56 11.19
N GLU A 336 11.49 3.87 10.26
CA GLU A 336 12.44 4.54 9.35
C GLU A 336 11.76 5.62 8.50
N GLU A 337 10.51 5.43 8.07
CA GLU A 337 9.77 6.50 7.39
C GLU A 337 9.49 7.71 8.27
N PHE A 338 9.07 7.48 9.53
CA PHE A 338 8.85 8.55 10.50
C PHE A 338 10.13 9.33 10.76
N LEU A 339 11.25 8.64 10.95
CA LEU A 339 12.54 9.29 11.15
C LEU A 339 12.97 10.08 9.90
N ALA A 340 12.75 9.55 8.70
CA ALA A 340 13.02 10.26 7.47
C ALA A 340 12.14 11.51 7.28
N GLN A 341 10.89 11.49 7.79
CA GLN A 341 10.04 12.68 7.84
C GLN A 341 10.62 13.71 8.82
N GLY A 342 11.01 13.29 10.04
CA GLY A 342 11.57 14.18 11.05
C GLY A 342 12.87 14.85 10.62
N ASP A 343 13.76 14.11 9.94
CA ASP A 343 14.98 14.67 9.35
C ASP A 343 14.65 15.79 8.35
N GLU A 344 13.60 15.61 7.57
CA GLU A 344 13.16 16.59 6.59
C GLU A 344 12.48 17.80 7.24
N GLU A 345 11.67 17.59 8.27
CA GLU A 345 11.08 18.66 9.09
C GLU A 345 12.17 19.55 9.69
N LEU A 346 13.21 18.96 10.29
CA LEU A 346 14.37 19.69 10.81
C LEU A 346 15.06 20.52 9.72
N ARG A 347 15.31 19.92 8.54
CA ARG A 347 15.97 20.59 7.41
C ARG A 347 15.16 21.79 6.91
N LEU A 348 13.82 21.72 7.00
CA LEU A 348 12.91 22.79 6.60
C LEU A 348 12.65 23.81 7.72
N GLY A 349 13.27 23.65 8.90
CA GLY A 349 13.03 24.52 10.05
C GLY A 349 11.64 24.36 10.67
N LEU A 350 11.01 23.20 10.48
CA LEU A 350 9.71 22.85 11.03
C LEU A 350 9.85 22.15 12.38
N PRO A 351 8.85 22.27 13.29
CA PRO A 351 8.75 21.40 14.45
C PRO A 351 8.72 19.93 14.02
N VAL A 352 9.51 19.10 14.70
CA VAL A 352 9.54 17.65 14.46
C VAL A 352 8.26 17.01 14.99
N SER A 353 7.60 16.22 14.15
CA SER A 353 6.39 15.49 14.48
C SER A 353 6.64 14.45 15.60
N PRO A 354 5.63 14.15 16.43
CA PRO A 354 5.73 13.06 17.40
C PRO A 354 6.21 11.75 16.74
N LEU A 355 7.06 10.99 17.44
CA LEU A 355 7.67 9.73 16.97
C LEU A 355 8.63 9.86 15.77
N CYS A 356 8.84 11.07 15.23
CA CYS A 356 9.72 11.31 14.08
C CYS A 356 11.14 11.77 14.46
N ASP A 357 11.40 11.99 15.76
CA ASP A 357 12.68 12.50 16.25
C ASP A 357 13.70 11.37 16.49
N ARG A 358 14.81 11.36 15.73
CA ARG A 358 15.90 10.36 15.88
C ARG A 358 16.59 10.42 17.24
N THR A 359 16.52 11.54 17.95
CA THR A 359 17.14 11.71 19.27
C THR A 359 16.32 11.03 20.37
N GLN A 360 15.04 10.79 20.13
CA GLN A 360 14.13 10.16 21.07
C GLN A 360 14.19 8.63 20.96
N GLN A 361 15.16 8.04 21.66
CA GLN A 361 15.31 6.59 21.73
C GLN A 361 14.34 5.96 22.75
N GLY A 362 14.13 4.64 22.64
CA GLY A 362 13.37 3.87 23.63
C GLY A 362 11.85 3.99 23.58
N GLN A 363 11.27 4.83 22.72
CA GLN A 363 9.80 4.97 22.62
C GLN A 363 9.12 3.92 21.75
N LEU A 364 9.88 3.15 20.94
CA LEU A 364 9.30 2.24 19.96
C LEU A 364 8.39 1.20 20.63
N ALA A 365 8.87 0.51 21.66
CA ALA A 365 8.12 -0.56 22.31
C ALA A 365 6.78 -0.05 22.90
N ARG A 366 6.83 0.98 23.77
CA ARG A 366 5.61 1.63 24.28
C ARG A 366 4.69 2.14 23.17
N SER A 367 5.24 2.78 22.13
CA SER A 367 4.43 3.30 21.02
C SER A 367 3.69 2.20 20.26
N GLN A 368 4.34 1.05 20.04
CA GLN A 368 3.74 -0.09 19.34
C GLN A 368 2.69 -0.78 20.21
N ALA A 369 2.97 -1.02 21.50
CA ALA A 369 1.98 -1.58 22.42
C ALA A 369 0.70 -0.73 22.44
N ASN A 370 0.83 0.59 22.63
CA ASN A 370 -0.29 1.53 22.63
C ASN A 370 -1.01 1.58 21.27
N PHE A 371 -0.27 1.55 20.15
CA PHE A 371 -0.87 1.54 18.81
C PHE A 371 -1.76 0.30 18.61
N ILE A 372 -1.26 -0.87 19.01
CA ILE A 372 -2.02 -2.11 18.90
C ILE A 372 -3.24 -2.06 19.84
N GLU A 373 -3.06 -1.60 21.08
CA GLU A 373 -4.13 -1.57 22.08
C GLU A 373 -5.26 -0.59 21.74
N PHE A 374 -4.93 0.63 21.34
CA PHE A 374 -5.90 1.71 21.22
C PHE A 374 -6.40 1.97 19.80
N LEU A 375 -5.67 1.53 18.77
CA LEU A 375 -6.08 1.73 17.36
C LEU A 375 -6.40 0.42 16.66
N PHE A 376 -5.55 -0.60 16.76
CA PHE A 376 -5.76 -1.86 16.05
C PHE A 376 -6.85 -2.74 16.70
N LEU A 377 -6.72 -3.03 18.00
CA LEU A 377 -7.61 -3.98 18.69
C LEU A 377 -9.10 -3.60 18.62
N PRO A 378 -9.51 -2.32 18.76
CA PRO A 378 -10.92 -1.95 18.63
C PRO A 378 -11.51 -2.31 17.27
N LEU A 379 -10.76 -2.10 16.18
CA LEU A 379 -11.18 -2.49 14.83
C LEU A 379 -11.32 -4.02 14.72
N ALA A 380 -10.30 -4.76 15.17
CA ALA A 380 -10.30 -6.21 15.09
C ALA A 380 -11.43 -6.83 15.94
N GLN A 381 -11.72 -6.28 17.12
CA GLN A 381 -12.82 -6.74 17.98
C GLN A 381 -14.19 -6.57 17.32
N HIS A 382 -14.39 -5.50 16.55
CA HIS A 382 -15.64 -5.35 15.78
C HIS A 382 -15.79 -6.41 14.69
N LEU A 383 -14.71 -6.83 14.02
CA LEU A 383 -14.75 -7.95 13.06
C LEU A 383 -15.00 -9.28 13.77
N ALA A 384 -14.28 -9.55 14.87
CA ALA A 384 -14.43 -10.78 15.65
C ALA A 384 -15.89 -10.97 16.09
N ALA A 385 -16.54 -9.89 16.52
CA ALA A 385 -17.91 -9.95 17.01
C ALA A 385 -18.98 -10.14 15.91
N VAL A 386 -18.62 -10.06 14.63
CA VAL A 386 -19.52 -10.39 13.51
C VAL A 386 -19.06 -11.62 12.74
N ALA A 387 -17.95 -12.24 13.15
CA ALA A 387 -17.44 -13.46 12.53
C ALA A 387 -18.38 -14.65 12.79
N PRO A 388 -18.50 -15.58 11.84
CA PRO A 388 -19.37 -16.75 11.98
C PRO A 388 -18.85 -17.75 13.02
N ASP A 389 -17.55 -17.72 13.31
CA ASP A 389 -16.85 -18.61 14.25
C ASP A 389 -15.64 -17.90 14.89
N ASP A 390 -14.90 -18.62 15.72
CA ASP A 390 -13.77 -18.10 16.49
C ASP A 390 -12.44 -18.04 15.71
N ARG A 391 -12.38 -18.48 14.45
CA ARG A 391 -11.12 -18.52 13.68
C ARG A 391 -10.44 -17.16 13.60
N PHE A 392 -11.22 -16.10 13.36
CA PHE A 392 -10.71 -14.73 13.32
C PHE A 392 -10.16 -14.28 14.67
N GLU A 393 -10.89 -14.52 15.76
CA GLU A 393 -10.47 -14.12 17.11
C GLU A 393 -9.23 -14.90 17.58
N ALA A 394 -9.24 -16.22 17.38
CA ALA A 394 -8.14 -17.12 17.72
C ALA A 394 -6.86 -16.80 16.94
N THR A 395 -6.98 -16.28 15.72
CA THR A 395 -5.82 -15.92 14.88
C THR A 395 -5.39 -14.48 15.09
N VAL A 396 -6.25 -13.52 14.82
CA VAL A 396 -5.89 -12.10 14.66
C VAL A 396 -5.88 -11.37 16.00
N VAL A 397 -6.97 -11.45 16.76
CA VAL A 397 -7.10 -10.75 18.05
C VAL A 397 -6.12 -11.32 19.07
N THR A 398 -5.99 -12.65 19.11
CA THR A 398 -5.04 -13.34 20.00
C THR A 398 -3.60 -12.95 19.66
N ARG A 399 -3.22 -12.90 18.37
CA ARG A 399 -1.87 -12.49 17.96
C ARG A 399 -1.57 -11.04 18.32
N ALA A 400 -2.51 -10.13 18.12
CA ALA A 400 -2.34 -8.73 18.52
C ALA A 400 -2.08 -8.59 20.03
N ARG A 401 -2.83 -9.32 20.88
CA ARG A 401 -2.59 -9.34 22.33
C ARG A 401 -1.21 -9.91 22.69
N GLN A 402 -0.78 -10.97 22.00
CA GLN A 402 0.57 -11.51 22.19
C GLN A 402 1.64 -10.48 21.82
N ASN A 403 1.49 -9.77 20.70
CA ASN A 403 2.43 -8.74 20.28
C ASN A 403 2.47 -7.56 21.26
N ILE A 404 1.34 -7.18 21.89
CA ILE A 404 1.34 -6.21 23.00
C ILE A 404 2.24 -6.69 24.14
N SER A 405 2.02 -7.91 24.64
CA SER A 405 2.81 -8.46 25.75
C SER A 405 4.31 -8.57 25.42
N MET A 406 4.64 -8.88 24.16
CA MET A 406 6.04 -8.90 23.69
C MET A 406 6.66 -7.49 23.69
N TRP A 407 5.92 -6.45 23.30
CA TRP A 407 6.41 -5.07 23.39
C TRP A 407 6.52 -4.56 24.81
N GLU A 408 5.57 -4.90 25.69
CA GLU A 408 5.64 -4.56 27.11
C GLU A 408 6.89 -5.16 27.76
N GLY A 409 7.17 -6.45 27.49
CA GLY A 409 8.40 -7.10 27.95
C GLY A 409 9.68 -6.44 27.40
N ALA A 410 9.68 -6.05 26.12
CA ALA A 410 10.82 -5.33 25.53
C ALA A 410 11.01 -3.92 26.13
N GLN A 411 9.93 -3.25 26.56
CA GLN A 411 10.01 -1.96 27.23
C GLN A 411 10.62 -2.10 28.63
N ASP A 412 10.23 -3.13 29.38
CA ASP A 412 10.78 -3.40 30.71
C ASP A 412 12.30 -3.59 30.67
N GLU A 413 12.82 -4.26 29.65
CA GLU A 413 14.27 -4.42 29.44
C GLU A 413 14.97 -3.08 29.19
N VAL A 414 14.38 -2.19 28.39
CA VAL A 414 14.89 -0.84 28.11
C VAL A 414 14.89 0.03 29.38
N ASP A 415 13.81 -0.02 30.15
CA ASP A 415 13.65 0.75 31.38
C ASP A 415 14.67 0.27 32.44
N GLN A 416 14.88 -1.04 32.56
CA GLN A 416 15.91 -1.61 33.45
C GLN A 416 17.34 -1.29 33.02
N ALA A 417 17.61 -1.22 31.72
CA ALA A 417 18.92 -0.84 31.19
C ALA A 417 19.21 0.67 31.42
N SER A 418 18.18 1.51 31.38
CA SER A 418 18.29 2.96 31.61
C SER A 418 18.42 3.34 33.09
N ALA A 419 18.01 2.45 34.00
CA ALA A 419 18.10 2.63 35.45
C ALA A 419 19.46 2.19 36.05
N LYS A 420 20.32 1.56 35.27
CA LYS A 420 21.68 1.14 35.63
C LYS A 420 22.71 2.12 35.07
#